data_AF-G5A9G8-F1
#
_entry.id   AF-G5A9G8-F1
#
_cell.length_a   1.000
_cell.length_b   1.000
_cell.length_c   1.000
_cell.angle_alpha   90.00
_cell.angle_beta   90.00
_cell.angle_gamma   90.00
#
_symmetry.space_group_name_H-M   'P 1'
#
loop_
_entity.id
_entity.type
_entity.pdbx_description
1 polymer ?
#
loop_
_entity_poly.entity_id
_entity_poly.type
_entity_poly.pdbx_seq_one_letter_code
_entity_poly.pdbx_strand_id
1 'polypeptide(L)'
;MEKPSQTHNNPVEEAPPTKRRKTMVRFTDELDFQLIQEAQARYPYGEDYGKKTQAWADVAAALEVDVDGRRCRERCNQLVDAYEAKQKASEKRSGPCEEYTPKDECLAELLEMREIEALLKNDKKQQKDQQQQEDEQASAMRDAALEGMSRGGR
;
A
#
# COMPACT_ATOMS: atom_id res chain seq x y z
N MET A 1 61.01 54.50 -23.91
CA MET A 1 59.98 54.75 -22.87
C MET A 1 58.84 53.80 -23.15
N GLU A 2 58.93 52.58 -22.64
CA GLU A 2 57.92 51.54 -22.80
C GLU A 2 57.38 51.19 -21.41
N LYS A 3 56.06 51.25 -21.27
CA LYS A 3 55.33 50.99 -20.02
C LYS A 3 55.17 49.47 -19.87
N PRO A 4 55.38 48.87 -18.68
CA PRO A 4 55.04 47.47 -18.47
C PRO A 4 53.53 47.31 -18.31
N SER A 5 52.92 46.48 -19.17
CA SER A 5 51.52 46.04 -19.07
C SER A 5 51.34 45.14 -17.84
N GLN A 6 50.49 45.60 -16.94
CA GLN A 6 50.11 44.91 -15.72
C GLN A 6 49.17 43.73 -16.07
N THR A 7 49.65 42.50 -15.91
CA THR A 7 48.84 41.28 -16.05
C THR A 7 47.95 41.15 -14.83
N HIS A 8 46.65 41.43 -14.97
CA HIS A 8 45.66 41.17 -13.93
C HIS A 8 45.37 39.67 -13.87
N ASN A 9 45.92 39.00 -12.86
CA ASN A 9 45.51 37.65 -12.47
C ASN A 9 44.14 37.72 -11.78
N ASN A 10 43.07 37.35 -12.48
CA ASN A 10 41.79 37.02 -11.86
C ASN A 10 41.85 35.58 -11.33
N PRO A 11 41.70 35.31 -10.03
CA PRO A 11 41.46 33.95 -9.57
C PRO A 11 40.08 33.50 -10.05
N VAL A 12 40.02 32.34 -10.70
CA VAL A 12 38.77 31.67 -11.04
C VAL A 12 38.14 31.23 -9.72
N GLU A 13 37.13 31.96 -9.27
CA GLU A 13 36.33 31.57 -8.11
C GLU A 13 35.48 30.37 -8.55
N GLU A 14 35.88 29.17 -8.13
CA GLU A 14 35.09 27.95 -8.35
C GLU A 14 33.72 28.12 -7.73
N ALA A 15 32.68 28.07 -8.57
CA ALA A 15 31.30 28.12 -8.15
C ALA A 15 30.98 26.99 -7.15
N PRO A 16 30.14 27.24 -6.13
CA PRO A 16 29.83 26.25 -5.10
C PRO A 16 29.19 24.99 -5.71
N PRO A 17 29.44 23.79 -5.14
CA PRO A 17 28.92 22.54 -5.68
C PRO A 17 27.39 22.59 -5.72
N THR A 18 26.83 22.51 -6.93
CA THR A 18 25.40 22.38 -7.12
C THR A 18 24.92 21.12 -6.41
N LYS A 19 23.93 21.26 -5.53
CA LYS A 19 23.34 20.15 -4.77
C LYS A 19 22.88 19.07 -5.75
N ARG A 20 23.59 17.94 -5.80
CA ARG A 20 23.21 16.79 -6.64
C ARG A 20 21.80 16.37 -6.25
N ARG A 21 20.88 16.39 -7.20
CA ARG A 21 19.51 15.90 -6.98
C ARG A 21 19.59 14.42 -6.62
N LYS A 22 19.01 14.02 -5.49
CA LYS A 22 18.88 12.60 -5.12
C LYS A 22 18.23 11.85 -6.28
N THR A 23 18.89 10.81 -6.77
CA THR A 23 18.34 9.93 -7.81
C THR A 23 17.17 9.16 -7.21
N MET A 24 15.98 9.33 -7.79
CA MET A 24 14.80 8.57 -7.36
C MET A 24 15.04 7.09 -7.62
N VAL A 25 14.98 6.27 -6.57
CA VAL A 25 15.09 4.80 -6.68
C VAL A 25 14.00 4.29 -7.63
N ARG A 26 14.37 3.39 -8.53
CA ARG A 26 13.44 2.67 -9.42
C ARG A 26 13.39 1.21 -9.00
N PHE A 27 12.20 0.64 -8.98
CA PHE A 27 12.03 -0.79 -8.73
C PHE A 27 12.50 -1.59 -9.94
N THR A 28 13.45 -2.47 -9.70
CA THR A 28 13.95 -3.50 -10.62
C THR A 28 13.32 -4.84 -10.25
N ASP A 29 13.44 -5.85 -11.10
CA ASP A 29 12.90 -7.19 -10.79
C ASP A 29 13.47 -7.80 -9.51
N GLU A 30 14.76 -7.55 -9.25
CA GLU A 30 15.46 -7.95 -8.03
C GLU A 30 14.89 -7.24 -6.80
N LEU A 31 14.71 -5.91 -6.88
CA LEU A 31 14.14 -5.14 -5.77
C LEU A 31 12.66 -5.47 -5.54
N ASP A 32 11.92 -5.81 -6.61
CA ASP A 32 10.55 -6.31 -6.49
C ASP A 32 10.51 -7.66 -5.79
N PHE A 33 11.45 -8.56 -6.08
CA PHE A 33 11.52 -9.86 -5.39
C PHE A 33 11.84 -9.69 -3.90
N GLN A 34 12.83 -8.85 -3.56
CA GLN A 34 13.14 -8.51 -2.17
C GLN A 34 11.94 -7.87 -1.45
N LEU A 35 11.24 -6.94 -2.11
CA LEU A 35 10.02 -6.33 -1.58
C LEU A 35 8.95 -7.37 -1.27
N ILE A 36 8.74 -8.32 -2.18
CA ILE A 36 7.75 -9.39 -2.01
C ILE A 36 8.14 -10.29 -0.82
N GLN A 37 9.40 -10.69 -0.72
CA GLN A 37 9.88 -11.52 0.39
C GLN A 37 9.75 -10.82 1.75
N GLU A 38 10.14 -9.54 1.85
CA GLU A 38 10.00 -8.77 3.08
C GLU A 38 8.54 -8.52 3.46
N ALA A 39 7.67 -8.26 2.48
CA ALA A 39 6.24 -8.15 2.71
C ALA A 39 5.65 -9.49 3.21
N GLN A 40 6.06 -10.63 2.65
CA GLN A 40 5.62 -11.94 3.10
C GLN A 40 6.09 -12.22 4.54
N ALA A 41 7.36 -11.96 4.84
CA ALA A 41 7.94 -12.21 6.16
C ALA A 41 7.32 -11.35 7.28
N ARG A 42 6.94 -10.10 6.97
CA ARG A 42 6.43 -9.12 7.94
C ARG A 42 4.90 -9.04 7.99
N TYR A 43 4.20 -9.70 7.07
CA TYR A 43 2.75 -9.82 7.04
C TYR A 43 1.97 -8.48 7.20
N PRO A 44 2.32 -7.41 6.45
CA PRO A 44 1.76 -6.08 6.69
C PRO A 44 0.26 -5.97 6.36
N TYR A 45 -0.29 -6.91 5.58
CA TYR A 45 -1.70 -6.97 5.22
C TYR A 45 -2.60 -7.40 6.39
N GLY A 46 -2.10 -8.26 7.28
CA GLY A 46 -2.88 -8.74 8.42
C GLY A 46 -2.84 -7.89 9.67
N GLU A 47 -2.01 -6.85 9.68
CA GLU A 47 -1.95 -5.93 10.81
C GLU A 47 -3.26 -5.16 11.02
N ASP A 48 -3.45 -4.63 12.22
CA ASP A 48 -4.63 -3.82 12.55
C ASP A 48 -4.65 -2.48 11.80
N TYR A 49 -5.84 -1.88 11.70
CA TYR A 49 -5.98 -0.49 11.26
C TYR A 49 -5.16 0.44 12.16
N GLY A 50 -4.23 1.19 11.57
CA GLY A 50 -3.30 2.08 12.27
C GLY A 50 -1.87 1.51 12.43
N LYS A 51 -1.69 0.19 12.41
CA LYS A 51 -0.35 -0.45 12.47
C LYS A 51 0.25 -0.72 11.10
N LYS A 52 -0.59 -0.79 10.05
CA LYS A 52 -0.14 -1.03 8.66
C LYS A 52 0.91 -0.05 8.18
N THR A 53 0.76 1.23 8.51
CA THR A 53 1.74 2.25 8.12
C THR A 53 3.12 1.94 8.67
N GLN A 54 3.20 1.49 9.94
CA GLN A 54 4.46 1.10 10.56
C GLN A 54 4.98 -0.20 9.93
N ALA A 55 4.14 -1.22 9.76
CA ALA A 55 4.56 -2.48 9.14
C ALA A 55 5.16 -2.28 7.73
N TRP A 56 4.57 -1.40 6.92
CA TRP A 56 5.13 -1.04 5.62
C TRP A 56 6.40 -0.18 5.73
N ALA A 57 6.53 0.66 6.75
CA ALA A 57 7.77 1.37 7.02
C ALA A 57 8.90 0.41 7.41
N ASP A 58 8.59 -0.64 8.17
CA ASP A 58 9.55 -1.67 8.55
C ASP A 58 9.98 -2.52 7.33
N VAL A 59 9.06 -2.81 6.41
CA VAL A 59 9.39 -3.40 5.09
C VAL A 59 10.35 -2.49 4.32
N ALA A 60 10.06 -1.20 4.23
CA ALA A 60 10.92 -0.25 3.52
C ALA A 60 12.32 -0.14 4.15
N ALA A 61 12.40 -0.15 5.48
CA ALA A 61 13.67 -0.13 6.21
C ALA A 61 14.54 -1.36 5.91
N ALA A 62 13.93 -2.52 5.67
CA ALA A 62 14.63 -3.76 5.36
C ALA A 62 15.22 -3.80 3.94
N LEU A 63 14.68 -3.01 3.00
CA LEU A 63 15.17 -2.98 1.62
C LEU A 63 16.48 -2.19 1.45
N GLU A 64 16.94 -1.50 2.49
CA GLU A 64 18.20 -0.72 2.50
C GLU A 64 18.35 0.28 1.33
N VAL A 65 17.22 0.73 0.75
CA VAL A 65 17.16 1.72 -0.34
C VAL A 65 16.29 2.93 0.05
N ASP A 66 16.51 4.08 -0.59
CA ASP A 66 15.79 5.34 -0.31
C ASP A 66 14.35 5.31 -0.87
N VAL A 67 13.50 4.48 -0.26
CA VAL A 67 12.06 4.34 -0.51
C VAL A 67 11.29 4.37 0.80
N ASP A 68 10.06 4.90 0.78
CA ASP A 68 9.20 4.90 1.95
C ASP A 68 8.21 3.72 1.93
N GLY A 69 7.62 3.42 3.10
CA GLY A 69 6.67 2.32 3.24
C GLY A 69 5.43 2.47 2.36
N ARG A 70 4.99 3.70 2.09
CA ARG A 70 3.86 3.94 1.18
C ARG A 70 4.20 3.45 -0.23
N ARG A 71 5.39 3.78 -0.71
CA ARG A 71 5.86 3.41 -2.05
C ARG A 71 6.08 1.90 -2.16
N CYS A 72 6.59 1.25 -1.12
CA CYS A 72 6.67 -0.21 -1.02
C CYS A 72 5.28 -0.85 -1.11
N ARG A 73 4.30 -0.35 -0.34
CA ARG A 73 2.92 -0.84 -0.38
C ARG A 73 2.29 -0.70 -1.76
N GLU A 74 2.41 0.47 -2.37
CA GLU A 74 1.85 0.75 -3.69
C GLU A 74 2.47 -0.17 -4.74
N ARG A 75 3.79 -0.37 -4.70
CA ARG A 75 4.48 -1.29 -5.61
C ARG A 75 4.08 -2.75 -5.39
N CYS A 76 4.02 -3.19 -4.15
CA CYS A 76 3.60 -4.55 -3.81
C CYS A 76 2.18 -4.85 -4.31
N ASN A 77 1.24 -3.94 -4.11
CA ASN A 77 -0.12 -4.08 -4.63
C ASN A 77 -0.15 -4.19 -6.16
N GLN A 78 0.65 -3.37 -6.87
CA GLN A 78 0.74 -3.45 -8.33
C GLN A 78 1.25 -4.82 -8.81
N LEU A 79 2.23 -5.40 -8.09
CA LEU A 79 2.77 -6.72 -8.42
C LEU A 79 1.72 -7.82 -8.20
N VAL A 80 0.99 -7.76 -7.09
CA VAL A 80 -0.11 -8.68 -6.78
C VAL A 80 -1.24 -8.56 -7.80
N ASP A 81 -1.67 -7.34 -8.16
CA ASP A 81 -2.71 -7.11 -9.17
C ASP A 81 -2.27 -7.64 -10.55
N ALA A 82 -0.99 -7.44 -10.93
CA ALA A 82 -0.44 -7.95 -12.18
C ALA A 82 -0.40 -9.49 -12.21
N TYR A 83 -0.02 -10.12 -11.09
CA TYR A 83 -0.04 -11.57 -10.94
C TYR A 83 -1.46 -12.13 -11.06
N GLU A 84 -2.44 -11.57 -10.34
CA GLU A 84 -3.84 -11.98 -10.42
C GLU A 84 -4.38 -11.87 -11.86
N ALA A 85 -4.05 -10.78 -12.56
CA ALA A 85 -4.42 -10.58 -13.96
C ALA A 85 -3.77 -11.63 -14.89
N LYS A 86 -2.51 -11.97 -14.65
CA LYS A 86 -1.78 -13.02 -15.39
C LYS A 86 -2.47 -14.38 -15.18
N GLN A 87 -2.80 -14.75 -13.95
CA GLN A 87 -3.50 -16.00 -13.64
C GLN A 87 -4.86 -16.08 -14.34
N LYS A 88 -5.69 -15.03 -14.22
CA LYS A 88 -6.98 -14.96 -14.91
C LYS A 88 -6.87 -15.03 -16.43
N ALA A 89 -5.81 -14.48 -17.01
CA ALA A 89 -5.57 -14.57 -18.45
C ALA A 89 -5.12 -15.97 -18.87
N SER A 90 -4.30 -16.64 -18.05
CA SER A 90 -3.85 -18.02 -18.26
C SER A 90 -5.03 -18.99 -18.21
N GLU A 91 -5.88 -18.89 -17.19
CA GLU A 91 -7.09 -19.72 -17.04
C GLU A 91 -8.02 -19.61 -18.26
N LYS A 92 -8.22 -18.40 -18.78
CA LYS A 92 -9.05 -18.16 -19.96
C LYS A 92 -8.47 -18.74 -21.26
N ARG A 93 -7.16 -18.91 -21.34
CA ARG A 93 -6.48 -19.35 -22.57
C ARG A 93 -6.51 -20.88 -22.73
N SER A 94 -6.90 -21.65 -21.71
CA SER A 94 -6.78 -23.12 -21.67
C SER A 94 -5.42 -23.65 -22.12
N GLY A 95 -4.38 -22.82 -22.04
CA GLY A 95 -3.02 -23.14 -22.45
C GLY A 95 -2.18 -23.52 -21.23
N PRO A 96 -1.03 -24.17 -21.43
CA PRO A 96 -0.10 -24.44 -20.34
C PRO A 96 0.29 -23.12 -19.68
N CYS A 97 0.17 -23.08 -18.34
CA CYS A 97 0.65 -21.97 -17.54
C CYS A 97 2.16 -21.85 -17.78
N GLU A 98 2.65 -20.62 -17.98
CA GLU A 98 4.08 -20.33 -17.97
C GLU A 98 4.72 -20.92 -16.71
N GLU A 99 6.01 -21.24 -16.77
CA GLU A 99 6.74 -21.83 -15.63
C GLU A 99 6.49 -21.03 -14.36
N TYR A 100 5.94 -21.72 -13.35
CA TYR A 100 5.65 -21.15 -12.05
C TYR A 100 6.95 -20.92 -11.30
N THR A 101 7.22 -19.66 -10.95
CA THR A 101 8.48 -19.25 -10.33
C THR A 101 8.34 -19.12 -8.81
N PRO A 102 9.45 -19.14 -8.04
CA PRO A 102 9.41 -18.85 -6.60
C PRO A 102 8.83 -17.47 -6.28
N LYS A 103 8.94 -16.50 -7.21
CA LYS A 103 8.29 -15.19 -7.08
C LYS A 103 6.77 -15.30 -7.18
N ASP A 104 6.27 -16.19 -8.02
CA ASP A 104 4.83 -16.46 -8.16
C ASP A 104 4.27 -17.11 -6.88
N GLU A 105 5.05 -17.97 -6.20
CA GLU A 105 4.70 -18.53 -4.88
C GLU A 105 4.47 -17.44 -3.85
N CYS A 106 5.46 -16.56 -3.68
CA CYS A 106 5.33 -15.46 -2.74
C CYS A 106 4.17 -14.51 -3.11
N LEU A 107 3.93 -14.27 -4.41
CA LEU A 107 2.82 -13.43 -4.88
C LEU A 107 1.45 -14.08 -4.64
N ALA A 108 1.34 -15.40 -4.76
CA ALA A 108 0.14 -16.14 -4.45
C ALA A 108 -0.23 -16.03 -2.96
N GLU A 109 0.74 -16.21 -2.07
CA GLU A 109 0.53 -16.03 -0.63
C GLU A 109 0.10 -14.59 -0.30
N LEU A 110 0.80 -13.58 -0.85
CA LEU A 110 0.43 -12.18 -0.62
C LEU A 110 -0.97 -11.83 -1.16
N LEU A 111 -1.39 -12.46 -2.26
CA LEU A 111 -2.76 -12.32 -2.78
C LEU A 111 -3.77 -12.87 -1.77
N GLU A 112 -3.56 -14.07 -1.23
CA GLU A 112 -4.42 -14.68 -0.21
C GLU A 112 -4.52 -13.79 1.04
N MET A 113 -3.39 -13.27 1.53
CA MET A 113 -3.36 -12.35 2.68
C MET A 113 -4.21 -11.10 2.46
N ARG A 114 -4.15 -10.53 1.25
CA ARG A 114 -4.94 -9.35 0.85
C ARG A 114 -6.43 -9.69 0.78
N GLU A 115 -6.79 -10.87 0.27
CA GLU A 115 -8.17 -11.32 0.21
C GLU A 115 -8.77 -11.53 1.60
N ILE A 116 -8.02 -12.17 2.51
CA ILE A 116 -8.41 -12.32 3.91
C ILE A 116 -8.63 -10.94 4.56
N GLU A 117 -7.71 -9.99 4.33
CA GLU A 117 -7.86 -8.61 4.81
C GLU A 117 -9.16 -7.96 4.29
N ALA A 118 -9.48 -8.15 3.01
CA ALA A 118 -10.68 -7.60 2.39
C ALA A 118 -11.96 -8.20 2.98
N LEU A 119 -11.98 -9.52 3.21
CA LEU A 119 -13.09 -10.22 3.86
C LEU A 119 -13.34 -9.69 5.28
N LEU A 120 -12.29 -9.60 6.11
CA LEU A 120 -12.41 -9.08 7.48
C LEU A 120 -12.95 -7.64 7.53
N LYS A 121 -12.55 -6.79 6.58
CA LYS A 121 -13.09 -5.43 6.46
C LYS A 121 -14.56 -5.42 6.08
N ASN A 122 -14.97 -6.28 5.15
CA ASN A 122 -16.36 -6.39 4.72
C ASN A 122 -17.24 -6.90 5.86
N ASP A 123 -16.81 -7.93 6.57
CA ASP A 123 -17.53 -8.50 7.72
C ASP A 123 -17.72 -7.45 8.83
N LYS A 124 -16.66 -6.70 9.17
CA LYS A 124 -16.76 -5.62 10.16
C LYS A 124 -17.72 -4.51 9.73
N LYS A 125 -17.76 -4.20 8.43
CA LYS A 125 -18.70 -3.23 7.88
C LYS A 125 -20.14 -3.75 8.00
N GLN A 126 -20.38 -4.99 7.58
CA GLN A 126 -21.71 -5.62 7.66
C GLN A 126 -22.22 -5.71 9.10
N GLN A 127 -21.37 -6.09 10.06
CA GLN A 127 -21.74 -6.11 11.48
C GLN A 127 -22.15 -4.72 11.99
N LYS A 128 -21.41 -3.67 11.59
CA LYS A 128 -21.74 -2.30 11.97
C LYS A 128 -23.07 -1.84 11.35
N ASP A 129 -23.29 -2.15 10.08
CA ASP A 129 -24.50 -1.77 9.36
C ASP A 129 -25.73 -2.51 9.95
N GLN A 130 -25.59 -3.79 10.30
CA GLN A 130 -26.62 -4.59 10.98
C GLN A 130 -26.96 -4.02 12.37
N GLN A 131 -25.95 -3.66 13.18
CA GLN A 131 -26.18 -3.05 14.49
C GLN A 131 -26.92 -1.71 14.37
N GLN A 132 -26.57 -0.88 13.39
CA GLN A 132 -27.27 0.40 13.15
C GLN A 132 -28.73 0.17 12.78
N GLN A 133 -29.00 -0.82 11.92
CA GLN A 133 -30.37 -1.16 11.54
C GLN A 133 -31.19 -1.67 12.73
N GLU A 134 -30.60 -2.49 13.59
CA GLU A 134 -31.25 -2.98 14.83
C GLU A 134 -31.54 -1.84 15.81
N ASP A 135 -30.59 -0.91 15.99
CA ASP A 135 -30.76 0.26 16.85
C ASP A 135 -31.87 1.19 16.33
N GLU A 136 -31.94 1.41 15.01
CA GLU A 136 -33.00 2.19 14.36
C GLU A 136 -34.37 1.53 14.52
N GLN A 137 -34.46 0.21 14.30
CA GLN A 137 -35.70 -0.54 14.51
C GLN A 137 -36.14 -0.52 15.98
N ALA A 138 -35.21 -0.66 16.92
CA ALA A 138 -35.49 -0.58 18.34
C ALA A 138 -36.00 0.81 18.75
N SER A 139 -35.44 1.88 18.17
CA SER A 139 -35.93 3.24 18.37
C SER A 139 -37.34 3.41 17.81
N ALA A 140 -37.57 3.01 16.57
CA ALA A 140 -38.88 3.12 15.93
C ALA A 140 -39.98 2.35 16.69
N MET A 141 -39.67 1.16 17.22
CA MET A 141 -40.61 0.40 18.05
C MET A 141 -40.95 1.11 19.36
N ARG A 142 -39.97 1.76 20.01
CA ARG A 142 -40.22 2.56 21.23
C ARG A 142 -41.12 3.76 20.94
N ASP A 143 -40.86 4.47 19.85
CA ASP A 143 -41.66 5.63 19.44
C ASP A 143 -43.11 5.23 19.13
N ALA A 144 -43.30 4.14 18.37
CA ALA A 144 -44.63 3.63 18.05
C ALA A 144 -45.42 3.18 19.30
N ALA A 145 -44.74 2.56 20.28
CA ALA A 145 -45.37 2.16 21.54
C ALA A 145 -45.85 3.38 22.35
N LEU A 146 -45.05 4.44 22.43
CA LEU A 146 -45.42 5.69 23.11
C LEU A 146 -46.61 6.38 22.43
N GLU A 147 -46.63 6.42 21.10
CA GLU A 147 -47.78 6.97 20.35
C GLU A 147 -49.07 6.17 20.57
N GLY A 148 -48.98 4.84 20.63
CA GLY A 148 -50.13 3.97 20.90
C GLY A 148 -50.72 4.19 22.30
N MET A 149 -49.86 4.34 23.31
CA MET A 149 -50.29 4.65 24.68
C MET A 149 -50.95 6.03 24.79
N SER A 150 -50.43 7.04 24.08
CA SER A 150 -51.01 8.38 24.07
C SER A 150 -52.38 8.46 23.38
N ARG A 151 -52.69 7.50 22.49
CA ARG A 151 -53.97 7.44 21.75
C ARG A 151 -55.04 6.58 22.42
N GLY A 152 -54.66 5.57 23.21
CA GLY A 152 -55.60 4.64 23.86
C GLY A 152 -56.09 5.03 25.26
N GLY A 153 -55.59 6.13 25.84
CA GLY A 153 -55.88 6.55 27.22
C GLY A 153 -57.05 7.51 27.41
N ARG A 154 -58.10 7.47 26.58
CA ARG A 154 -59.30 8.31 26.75
C ARG A 154 -60.57 7.50 26.96
#